data_AF-A0A7Z0RSS7-F1
#
_entry.id   AF-A0A7Z0RSS7-F1
#
_cell.length_a   1.000
_cell.length_b   1.000
_cell.length_c   1.000
_cell.angle_alpha   90.00
_cell.angle_beta   90.00
_cell.angle_gamma   90.00
#
_symmetry.space_group_name_H-M   'P 1'
#
loop_
_entity.id
_entity.type
_entity.pdbx_description
1 polymer ?
#
loop_
_entity_poly.entity_id
_entity_poly.type
_entity_poly.pdbx_seq_one_letter_code
_entity_poly.pdbx_strand_id
1 'polypeptide(L)' 'HPISKNPHLIIECDSQEELERVYQRLVDDGGQIKVKLEKTFFNAYHAEVKDRLNGITWVLNYFINGTF' A
#
# COMPACT_ATOMS: atom_id res chain seq x y z
N HIS A 1 -25.20 -0.81 -10.24
CA HIS A 1 -24.42 -0.34 -9.07
C HIS A 1 -23.54 0.83 -9.47
N PRO A 2 -23.49 1.93 -8.71
CA PRO A 2 -22.52 2.99 -8.97
C PRO A 2 -21.10 2.44 -8.74
N ILE A 3 -20.25 2.57 -9.75
CA ILE A 3 -18.82 2.23 -9.65
C ILE A 3 -18.17 3.28 -8.75
N SER A 4 -17.41 2.85 -7.74
CA SER A 4 -16.67 3.75 -6.85
C SER A 4 -15.74 4.65 -7.68
N LYS A 5 -15.78 5.96 -7.43
CA LYS A 5 -14.90 6.94 -8.11
C LYS A 5 -13.46 6.92 -7.58
N ASN A 6 -13.20 6.25 -6.44
CA ASN A 6 -11.89 6.15 -5.81
C ASN A 6 -11.74 4.76 -5.15
N PRO A 7 -11.48 3.71 -5.94
CA PRO A 7 -11.29 2.37 -5.40
C PRO A 7 -10.05 2.33 -4.48
N HIS A 8 -10.20 1.67 -3.34
CA HIS A 8 -9.10 1.34 -2.43
C HIS A 8 -8.92 -0.17 -2.42
N LEU A 9 -7.69 -0.63 -2.65
CA LEU A 9 -7.32 -2.02 -2.57
C LEU A 9 -6.37 -2.21 -1.39
N ILE A 10 -6.81 -2.99 -0.41
CA ILE A 10 -6.02 -3.30 0.79
C ILE A 10 -5.31 -4.61 0.53
N ILE A 11 -3.98 -4.59 0.62
CA ILE A 11 -3.10 -5.72 0.42
C ILE A 11 -2.33 -5.96 1.71
N GLU A 12 -2.36 -7.22 2.15
CA GLU A 12 -1.42 -7.74 3.12
C GLU A 12 -0.29 -8.44 2.36
N CYS A 13 0.93 -7.95 2.53
CA CYS A 13 2.14 -8.51 1.93
C CYS A 13 2.71 -9.60 2.85
N ASP A 14 3.35 -10.60 2.27
CA ASP A 14 3.89 -11.75 3.01
C ASP A 14 5.21 -11.39 3.72
N SER A 15 5.89 -10.34 3.27
CA SER A 15 7.14 -9.86 3.87
C SER A 15 7.33 -8.35 3.74
N GLN A 16 8.24 -7.79 4.54
CA GLN A 16 8.63 -6.38 4.43
C GLN A 16 9.26 -6.08 3.08
N GLU A 17 10.09 -6.99 2.56
CA GLU A 17 10.77 -6.83 1.27
C GLU A 17 9.77 -6.81 0.10
N GLU A 18 8.72 -7.62 0.16
CA GLU A 18 7.64 -7.58 -0.84
C GLU A 18 6.94 -6.21 -0.80
N LEU A 19 6.58 -5.76 0.39
CA LEU A 19 5.92 -4.46 0.57
C LEU A 19 6.78 -3.32 0.03
N GLU A 20 8.06 -3.28 0.39
CA GLU A 20 9.03 -2.26 -0.07
C GLU A 20 9.16 -2.27 -1.59
N ARG A 21 9.25 -3.46 -2.21
CA ARG A 21 9.34 -3.62 -3.66
C ARG A 21 8.10 -3.11 -4.38
N VAL A 22 6.90 -3.46 -3.89
CA VAL A 22 5.63 -3.02 -4.49
C VAL A 22 5.45 -1.51 -4.32
N TYR A 23 5.72 -1.00 -3.12
CA TYR A 23 5.70 0.44 -2.82
C TYR A 23 6.62 1.21 -3.76
N GLN A 24 7.89 0.81 -3.86
CA GLN A 24 8.87 1.49 -4.71
C GLN A 24 8.44 1.45 -6.17
N ARG A 25 7.91 0.32 -6.64
CA ARG A 25 7.42 0.21 -8.02
C ARG A 25 6.26 1.16 -8.31
N LEU A 26 5.29 1.27 -7.41
CA LEU A 26 4.16 2.20 -7.56
C LEU A 26 4.64 3.66 -7.61
N VAL A 27 5.65 4.01 -6.80
CA VAL A 27 6.26 5.35 -6.81
C VAL A 27 7.02 5.60 -8.11
N ASP A 28 7.85 4.66 -8.56
CA ASP A 28 8.64 4.76 -9.79
C ASP A 28 7.76 4.89 -11.04
N ASP A 29 6.59 4.24 -11.05
CA ASP A 29 5.59 4.36 -12.12
C ASP A 29 4.85 5.73 -12.12
N GLY A 30 5.20 6.62 -11.18
CA GLY A 30 4.66 7.97 -11.03
C GLY A 30 3.42 8.04 -10.12
N GLY A 31 3.25 7.07 -9.23
CA GLY A 31 2.17 7.05 -8.24
C GLY A 31 2.30 8.18 -7.22
N GLN A 32 1.17 8.67 -6.73
CA GLN A 32 1.11 9.69 -5.69
C GLN A 32 1.18 9.04 -4.32
N ILE A 33 2.26 9.28 -3.58
CA ILE A 33 2.38 8.88 -2.17
C ILE A 33 1.32 9.63 -1.36
N LYS A 34 0.43 8.87 -0.70
CA LYS A 34 -0.58 9.38 0.24
C LYS A 34 -0.11 9.21 1.68
N VAL A 35 0.47 8.06 1.97
CA VAL A 35 1.13 7.74 3.23
C VAL A 35 2.48 7.12 2.89
N LYS A 36 3.56 7.73 3.38
CA LYS A 36 4.91 7.21 3.19
C LYS A 36 5.06 5.87 3.89
N LEU A 37 5.86 4.98 3.33
CA LEU A 37 6.20 3.71 3.98
C LEU A 37 6.86 3.96 5.33
N GLU A 38 6.17 3.58 6.40
CA GLU A 38 6.63 3.72 7.78
C GLU A 38 6.16 2.54 8.65
N LYS A 39 6.89 2.28 9.74
CA LYS A 39 6.45 1.35 10.79
C LYS A 39 5.42 2.04 11.68
N THR A 40 4.28 1.39 11.89
CA THR A 40 3.15 1.94 12.66
C THR A 40 3.17 1.51 14.12
N PHE A 41 2.34 2.17 14.93
CA PHE A 41 2.17 1.85 16.37
C PHE A 41 1.55 0.47 16.63
N PHE A 42 0.89 -0.13 15.64
CA PHE A 42 0.27 -1.45 15.71
C PHE A 42 1.17 -2.57 15.16
N ASN A 43 2.48 -2.34 15.14
CA ASN A 43 3.50 -3.31 14.75
C ASN A 43 3.35 -3.83 13.31
N ALA A 44 3.06 -2.94 12.37
CA ALA A 44 3.07 -3.25 10.94
C ALA A 44 3.93 -2.24 10.17
N TYR A 45 4.41 -2.62 9.00
CA TYR A 45 4.82 -1.68 7.97
C TYR A 45 3.60 -1.32 7.14
N HIS A 46 3.41 -0.03 6.88
CA HIS A 46 2.23 0.48 6.19
C HIS A 46 2.62 1.57 5.18
N ALA A 47 1.97 1.55 4.01
CA ALA A 47 2.08 2.61 3.02
C ALA A 47 0.79 2.76 2.21
N GLU A 48 0.57 3.94 1.66
CA GLU A 48 -0.50 4.20 0.70
C GLU A 48 0.01 4.95 -0.52
N VAL A 49 -0.24 4.39 -1.71
CA VAL A 49 0.11 5.02 -2.98
C VAL A 49 -1.10 4.97 -3.91
N LYS A 50 -1.51 6.13 -4.43
CA LYS A 50 -2.49 6.20 -5.50
C LYS A 50 -1.78 6.03 -6.83
N ASP A 51 -2.11 4.97 -7.58
CA ASP A 51 -1.49 4.74 -8.88
C ASP A 51 -1.86 5.83 -9.90
N ARG A 52 -1.01 5.97 -10.91
CA ARG A 52 -1.18 6.95 -11.99
C ARG A 52 -2.12 6.48 -13.10
N LEU A 53 -2.24 5.17 -13.30
CA LEU A 53 -2.89 4.56 -14.47
C LEU A 53 -4.42 4.57 -14.34
N ASN A 54 -4.92 4.09 -13.22
CA ASN A 54 -6.34 3.87 -12.94
C ASN A 54 -6.82 4.72 -11.75
N GLY A 55 -5.91 5.30 -10.98
CA GLY A 55 -6.24 6.07 -9.80
C GLY A 55 -6.73 5.19 -8.65
N ILE A 56 -6.29 3.94 -8.57
CA ILE A 56 -6.56 3.06 -7.43
C ILE A 56 -5.63 3.46 -6.29
N THR A 57 -6.17 3.58 -5.08
CA THR A 57 -5.35 3.71 -3.87
C THR A 57 -4.95 2.30 -3.41
N TRP A 58 -3.66 2.01 -3.47
CA TRP A 58 -3.07 0.79 -2.94
C TRP A 58 -2.69 1.03 -1.49
N VAL A 59 -3.32 0.29 -0.58
CA VAL A 59 -3.04 0.31 0.85
C VAL A 59 -2.28 -0.96 1.19
N LEU A 60 -0.99 -0.83 1.48
CA LEU A 60 -0.08 -1.95 1.69
C LEU A 60 0.19 -2.12 3.18
N ASN A 61 0.12 -3.35 3.67
CA ASN A 61 0.43 -3.70 5.06
C ASN A 61 1.34 -4.92 5.11
N TYR A 62 2.27 -4.94 6.07
CA TYR A 62 2.98 -6.15 6.49
C TYR A 62 3.00 -6.17 8.01
N PHE A 63 2.28 -7.12 8.62
CA PHE A 63 2.19 -7.24 10.08
C PHE A 63 3.39 -8.02 10.63
N ILE A 64 4.17 -7.35 11.48
CA ILE A 64 5.37 -7.93 12.06
C ILE A 64 4.92 -9.02 13.06
N ASN A 65 5.29 -10.27 12.76
CA ASN A 65 4.97 -11.51 13.48
C ASN A 65 3.61 -12.17 13.17
N GLY A 66 2.86 -11.76 12.14
CA GLY A 66 1.73 -12.52 11.59
C GLY A 66 0.58 -12.91 12.55
N THR A 67 0.60 -12.43 13.79
CA THR A 67 -0.44 -12.66 14.80
C THR A 67 -1.38 -11.46 14.83
N PHE A 68 -2.57 -11.65 14.29
CA PHE A 68 -3.77 -10.88 14.64
C PHE A 68 -4.51 -11.56 15.79
#